data_AF-A0A9P8LC37-F1
#
_entry.id   AF-A0A9P8LC37-F1
#
_cell.length_a   1.000
_cell.length_b   1.000
_cell.length_c   1.000
_cell.angle_alpha   90.00
_cell.angle_beta   90.00
_cell.angle_gamma   90.00
#
_symmetry.space_group_name_H-M   'P 1'
#
loop_
_entity.id
_entity.type
_entity.pdbx_description
1 polymer ?
#
loop_
_entity_poly.entity_id
_entity_poly.type
_entity_poly.pdbx_seq_one_letter_code
_entity_poly.pdbx_strand_id
1 'polypeptide(L)'
;MLPEQNATVLKFQVGDGSNGITPVFKNRKDLLRFQQLVLGYETAEMREGITAQYQYQNRSSMTVKLEEFGKLQIWIKPTAGNASADSVLTPRRDSGSGILSVAPGTPLSDRIDRRRGSAGGFSSSSLLSRITGGSTPSYELSAQTSTFSIGKTTTASESRMPDPPLLILFLKRRVRNSETLSFLCITLDLETQIDPGGCNCRHSSNSCPTAVIRRKDRGYLSGRRFSTDDINGWNLAIMGAYSRSGQQSLESCKLPNLKIDFPSAEERSKFAKKLLKERVRYEGQLDAYMKDIRKLSSR
;
A
#
# COMPACT_ATOMS: atom_id res chain seq x y z
N MET A 1 -31.93 -18.54 14.94
CA MET A 1 -31.99 -17.49 13.89
C MET A 1 -30.98 -16.43 14.24
N LEU A 2 -30.00 -16.17 13.37
CA LEU A 2 -29.10 -15.01 13.52
C LEU A 2 -29.80 -13.79 12.92
N PRO A 3 -29.73 -12.60 13.53
CA PRO A 3 -30.32 -11.40 12.97
C PRO A 3 -29.63 -11.06 11.64
N GLU A 4 -30.43 -10.84 10.61
CA GLU A 4 -29.98 -10.40 9.31
C GLU A 4 -29.29 -9.04 9.45
N GLN A 5 -27.97 -9.00 9.24
CA GLN A 5 -27.21 -7.75 9.37
C GLN A 5 -27.61 -6.83 8.21
N ASN A 6 -28.44 -5.82 8.50
CA ASN A 6 -28.84 -4.78 7.57
C ASN A 6 -27.62 -4.26 6.80
N ALA A 7 -27.53 -4.61 5.51
CA ALA A 7 -26.43 -4.20 4.66
C ALA A 7 -26.51 -2.69 4.43
N THR A 8 -25.69 -1.92 5.14
CA THR A 8 -25.64 -0.45 5.00
C THR A 8 -25.17 -0.07 3.60
N VAL A 9 -26.12 0.16 2.69
CA VAL A 9 -25.86 0.60 1.32
C VAL A 9 -25.29 2.02 1.36
N LEU A 10 -24.03 2.19 0.96
CA LEU A 10 -23.39 3.49 0.90
C LEU A 10 -23.62 4.11 -0.48
N LYS A 11 -24.43 5.17 -0.53
CA LYS A 11 -24.68 5.97 -1.73
C LYS A 11 -23.78 7.21 -1.72
N PHE A 12 -23.05 7.44 -2.81
CA PHE A 12 -22.23 8.64 -2.98
C PHE A 12 -22.81 9.48 -4.11
N GLN A 13 -23.30 10.68 -3.79
CA GLN A 13 -23.77 11.64 -4.77
C GLN A 13 -22.58 12.46 -5.27
N VAL A 14 -22.29 12.39 -6.57
CA VAL A 14 -21.30 13.26 -7.21
C VAL A 14 -22.00 14.56 -7.57
N GLY A 15 -21.60 15.66 -6.94
CA GLY A 15 -22.09 16.99 -7.29
C GLY A 15 -21.49 17.44 -8.62
N ASP A 16 -22.24 17.30 -9.71
CA ASP A 16 -22.51 18.36 -10.69
C ASP A 16 -23.39 17.83 -11.85
N GLY A 17 -24.39 18.63 -12.25
CA GLY A 17 -24.97 18.63 -13.61
C GLY A 17 -25.69 17.37 -14.13
N SER A 18 -27.01 17.31 -13.90
CA SER A 18 -28.06 16.71 -14.76
C SER A 18 -28.03 15.23 -15.21
N ASN A 19 -26.91 14.51 -15.22
CA ASN A 19 -26.82 13.09 -15.64
C ASN A 19 -25.97 12.22 -14.67
N GLY A 20 -25.79 12.67 -13.44
CA GLY A 20 -24.83 12.09 -12.48
C GLY A 20 -25.07 10.62 -12.15
N ILE A 21 -24.19 9.74 -12.63
CA ILE A 21 -24.08 8.36 -12.13
C ILE A 21 -23.72 8.45 -10.63
N THR A 22 -24.68 8.10 -9.77
CA THR A 22 -24.50 8.01 -8.32
C THR A 22 -23.96 6.61 -8.01
N PRO A 23 -22.64 6.41 -7.78
CA PRO A 23 -22.13 5.09 -7.42
C PRO A 23 -22.75 4.61 -6.10
N VAL A 24 -23.29 3.39 -6.15
CA VAL A 24 -23.87 2.70 -5.00
C VAL A 24 -22.95 1.53 -4.64
N PHE A 25 -22.36 1.59 -3.45
CA PHE A 25 -21.49 0.54 -2.94
C PHE A 25 -22.33 -0.43 -2.09
N LYS A 26 -22.36 -1.71 -2.49
CA LYS A 26 -23.12 -2.75 -1.79
C LYS A 26 -22.43 -3.15 -0.49
N ASN A 27 -21.11 -3.02 -0.45
CA ASN A 27 -20.28 -3.38 0.69
C ASN A 27 -19.00 -2.52 0.76
N ARG A 28 -18.26 -2.64 1.87
CA ARG A 28 -17.02 -1.90 2.14
C ARG A 28 -15.89 -2.19 1.15
N LYS A 29 -15.82 -3.40 0.57
CA LYS A 29 -14.80 -3.78 -0.42
C LYS A 29 -15.02 -3.05 -1.74
N ASP A 30 -16.26 -2.81 -2.16
CA ASP A 30 -16.58 -2.02 -3.35
C ASP A 30 -16.07 -0.57 -3.19
N LEU A 31 -16.29 0.04 -2.01
CA LEU A 31 -15.80 1.37 -1.69
C LEU A 31 -14.26 1.45 -1.70
N LEU A 32 -13.58 0.47 -1.10
CA LEU A 32 -12.11 0.41 -1.13
C LEU A 32 -11.56 0.18 -2.54
N ARG A 33 -12.24 -0.62 -3.38
CA ARG A 33 -11.88 -0.80 -4.79
C ARG A 33 -12.06 0.50 -5.59
N PHE A 34 -13.12 1.26 -5.32
CA PHE A 34 -13.32 2.59 -5.92
C PHE A 34 -12.23 3.58 -5.46
N GLN A 35 -11.90 3.62 -4.17
CA GLN A 35 -10.79 4.40 -3.63
C GLN A 35 -9.47 4.04 -4.34
N GLN A 36 -9.20 2.76 -4.56
CA GLN A 36 -8.02 2.28 -5.29
C GLN A 36 -8.00 2.73 -6.76
N LEU A 37 -9.15 2.69 -7.45
CA LEU A 37 -9.27 3.16 -8.84
C LEU A 37 -9.05 4.67 -8.97
N VAL A 38 -9.60 5.47 -8.04
CA VAL A 38 -9.49 6.94 -8.08
C VAL A 38 -8.12 7.44 -7.65
N LEU A 39 -7.51 6.85 -6.62
CA LEU A 39 -6.27 7.34 -6.01
C LEU A 39 -5.01 6.63 -6.53
N GLY A 40 -5.14 5.41 -7.06
CA GLY A 40 -4.02 4.56 -7.46
C GLY A 40 -3.36 3.78 -6.30
N TYR A 41 -4.00 3.72 -5.13
CA TYR A 41 -3.46 3.09 -3.92
C TYR A 41 -4.40 2.01 -3.38
N GLU A 42 -3.86 0.83 -3.09
CA GLU A 42 -4.53 -0.25 -2.37
C GLU A 42 -4.45 -0.01 -0.85
N THR A 43 -5.55 -0.22 -0.13
CA THR A 43 -5.57 -0.16 1.35
C THR A 43 -5.06 -1.47 1.93
N ALA A 44 -3.78 -1.49 2.33
CA ALA A 44 -3.13 -2.64 2.93
C ALA A 44 -3.62 -2.98 4.35
N GLU A 45 -4.00 -1.96 5.13
CA GLU A 45 -4.45 -2.06 6.53
C GLU A 45 -5.45 -0.94 6.82
N MET A 46 -6.37 -1.16 7.76
CA MET A 46 -7.29 -0.14 8.24
C MET A 46 -7.66 -0.39 9.71
N ARG A 47 -7.63 0.67 10.53
CA ARG A 47 -8.05 0.64 11.94
C ARG A 47 -9.00 1.80 12.23
N GLU A 48 -9.86 1.62 13.21
CA GLU A 48 -10.83 2.61 13.68
C GLU A 48 -10.68 2.80 15.19
N GLY A 49 -11.23 3.89 15.74
CA GLY A 49 -11.17 4.12 17.18
C GLY A 49 -9.81 4.61 17.67
N ILE A 50 -8.99 5.18 16.79
CA ILE A 50 -7.65 5.69 17.14
C ILE A 50 -7.71 7.17 17.51
N THR A 51 -6.91 7.57 18.49
CA THR A 51 -6.64 8.98 18.79
C THR A 51 -5.24 9.31 18.30
N ALA A 52 -5.11 10.35 17.47
CA ALA A 52 -3.84 10.83 16.95
C ALA A 52 -3.45 12.12 17.69
N GLN A 53 -2.30 12.09 18.36
CA GLN A 53 -1.68 13.26 18.96
C GLN A 53 -0.40 13.60 18.20
N TYR A 54 -0.27 14.83 17.71
CA TYR A 54 0.93 15.26 17.00
C TYR A 54 1.15 16.76 17.11
N GLN A 55 2.39 17.13 16.85
CA GLN A 55 2.82 18.51 16.73
C GLN A 55 3.28 18.73 15.29
N TYR A 56 2.95 19.88 14.70
CA TYR A 56 3.51 20.25 13.40
C TYR A 56 3.84 21.73 13.33
N GLN A 57 4.83 22.06 12.49
CA GLN A 57 5.10 23.43 12.08
C GLN A 57 4.29 23.73 10.82
N ASN A 58 3.48 24.79 10.88
CA ASN A 58 2.73 25.30 9.73
C ASN A 58 3.62 26.22 8.86
N ARG A 59 3.07 26.81 7.78
CA ARG A 59 3.81 27.76 6.93
C ARG A 59 4.29 29.03 7.65
N SER A 60 3.61 29.47 8.71
CA SER A 60 4.06 30.63 9.53
C SER A 60 5.08 30.25 10.61
N SER A 61 5.65 29.04 10.55
CA SER A 61 6.56 28.47 11.57
C SER A 61 5.95 28.35 12.97
N MET A 62 4.64 28.58 13.12
CA MET A 62 3.92 28.36 14.36
C MET A 62 3.81 26.85 14.62
N THR A 63 4.10 26.49 15.86
CA THR A 63 3.97 25.13 16.35
C THR A 63 2.55 24.88 16.81
N VAL A 64 1.81 24.06 16.08
CA VAL A 64 0.45 23.64 16.44
C VAL A 64 0.51 22.23 17.03
N LYS A 65 -0.09 22.05 18.21
CA LYS A 65 -0.34 20.72 18.81
C LYS A 65 -1.80 20.36 18.56
N LEU A 66 -2.06 19.16 18.06
CA LEU A 66 -3.39 18.65 17.80
C LEU A 66 -3.57 17.28 18.44
N GLU A 67 -4.79 17.06 18.92
CA GLU A 67 -5.32 15.77 19.36
C GLU A 67 -6.66 15.58 18.64
N GLU A 68 -6.76 14.53 17.84
CA GLU A 68 -7.90 14.29 16.96
C GLU A 68 -8.23 12.79 16.94
N PHE A 69 -9.51 12.43 16.88
CA PHE A 69 -9.97 11.05 16.89
C PHE A 69 -10.37 10.60 15.48
N GLY A 70 -10.22 9.31 15.15
CA GLY A 70 -10.85 8.76 13.96
C GLY A 70 -10.37 7.38 13.53
N LYS A 71 -9.86 7.31 12.30
CA LYS A 71 -9.48 6.07 11.61
C LYS A 71 -8.11 6.23 10.95
N LEU A 72 -7.37 5.15 10.77
CA LEU A 72 -6.16 5.14 9.95
C LEU A 72 -6.23 4.07 8.87
N GLN A 73 -5.50 4.31 7.78
CA GLN A 73 -5.26 3.35 6.70
C GLN A 73 -3.78 3.36 6.34
N ILE A 74 -3.25 2.20 5.95
CA ILE A 74 -1.95 2.11 5.26
C ILE A 74 -2.24 1.90 3.78
N TRP A 75 -1.72 2.78 2.94
CA TRP A 75 -1.87 2.77 1.49
C TRP A 75 -0.57 2.33 0.84
N ILE A 76 -0.67 1.45 -0.14
CA ILE A 76 0.44 0.95 -0.93
C ILE A 76 0.11 1.09 -2.41
N LYS A 77 1.10 1.37 -3.26
CA LYS A 77 0.87 1.37 -4.70
C LYS A 77 0.86 -0.07 -5.22
N PRO A 78 -0.15 -0.48 -6.00
CA PRO A 78 -0.16 -1.80 -6.62
C PRO A 78 1.09 -2.02 -7.47
N THR A 79 1.69 -3.20 -7.36
CA THR A 79 2.80 -3.64 -8.20
C THR A 79 2.20 -4.20 -9.49
N ALA A 80 2.78 -3.90 -10.66
CA ALA A 80 2.16 -4.20 -11.96
C ALA A 80 1.80 -5.70 -12.14
N GLY A 81 2.60 -6.62 -11.59
CA GLY A 81 2.31 -8.06 -11.62
C GLY A 81 1.19 -8.54 -10.68
N ASN A 82 0.74 -7.72 -9.74
CA ASN A 82 -0.32 -8.04 -8.78
C ASN A 82 -1.68 -7.40 -9.13
N ALA A 83 -1.75 -6.61 -10.20
CA ALA A 83 -3.03 -6.15 -10.73
C ALA A 83 -3.75 -7.35 -11.36
N SER A 84 -4.70 -7.94 -10.63
CA SER A 84 -5.54 -9.03 -11.14
C SER A 84 -6.12 -8.67 -12.51
N ALA A 85 -6.01 -9.59 -13.48
CA ALA A 85 -6.31 -9.34 -14.90
C ALA A 85 -7.77 -8.94 -15.22
N ASP A 86 -8.65 -8.92 -14.22
CA ASP A 86 -10.08 -8.56 -14.28
C ASP A 86 -10.38 -7.05 -14.45
N SER A 87 -9.39 -6.17 -14.55
CA SER A 87 -9.62 -4.71 -14.67
C SER A 87 -9.25 -4.07 -16.01
N VAL A 88 -8.80 -4.85 -17.01
CA VAL A 88 -8.60 -4.31 -18.36
C VAL A 88 -9.89 -4.44 -19.17
N LEU A 89 -10.77 -3.44 -19.03
CA LEU A 89 -11.86 -3.20 -19.98
C LEU A 89 -11.27 -2.72 -21.32
N THR A 90 -10.71 -3.65 -22.10
CA THR A 90 -10.49 -3.40 -23.53
C THR A 90 -11.85 -3.35 -24.23
N PRO A 91 -12.13 -2.33 -25.05
CA PRO A 91 -13.31 -2.36 -25.90
C PRO A 91 -13.12 -3.47 -26.94
N ARG A 92 -13.91 -4.54 -26.79
CA ARG A 92 -13.93 -5.68 -27.71
C ARG A 92 -14.46 -5.18 -29.06
N ARG A 93 -13.55 -4.82 -29.98
CA ARG A 93 -13.90 -4.63 -31.38
C ARG A 93 -14.21 -6.00 -31.96
N ASP A 94 -15.49 -6.32 -32.07
CA ASP A 94 -15.92 -7.40 -32.93
C ASP A 94 -15.50 -7.06 -34.37
N SER A 95 -14.62 -7.90 -34.90
CA SER A 95 -14.21 -7.88 -36.30
C SER A 95 -14.03 -9.34 -36.67
N GLY A 96 -15.11 -9.89 -37.25
CA GLY A 96 -15.19 -11.30 -37.55
C GLY A 96 -14.13 -11.73 -38.54
N SER A 97 -13.48 -12.86 -38.26
CA SER A 97 -12.82 -13.66 -39.27
C SER A 97 -12.91 -15.11 -38.84
N GLY A 98 -13.81 -15.86 -39.46
CA GLY A 98 -13.70 -17.31 -39.46
C GLY A 98 -12.70 -17.72 -40.53
N ILE A 99 -11.85 -18.70 -40.24
CA ILE A 99 -11.41 -19.74 -41.18
C ILE A 99 -10.79 -20.87 -40.35
N LEU A 100 -11.17 -22.10 -40.70
CA LEU A 100 -10.63 -23.34 -40.15
C LEU A 100 -9.30 -23.69 -40.82
N SER A 101 -8.34 -24.27 -40.08
CA SER A 101 -7.42 -25.33 -40.55
C SER A 101 -6.59 -25.83 -39.35
N VAL A 102 -6.80 -27.06 -38.87
CA VAL A 102 -6.23 -28.34 -39.37
C VAL A 102 -4.79 -28.56 -38.88
N ALA A 103 -4.63 -29.47 -37.93
CA ALA A 103 -3.37 -30.15 -37.62
C ALA A 103 -3.16 -31.32 -38.60
N PRO A 104 -1.91 -31.80 -38.80
CA PRO A 104 -1.56 -33.09 -38.16
C PRO A 104 -0.06 -33.27 -37.82
N GLY A 105 0.27 -34.35 -37.11
CA GLY A 105 1.57 -35.04 -37.28
C GLY A 105 2.49 -35.22 -36.05
N THR A 106 2.29 -36.33 -35.33
CA THR A 106 3.32 -37.08 -34.56
C THR A 106 4.32 -37.79 -35.53
N PRO A 107 5.51 -38.33 -35.15
CA PRO A 107 5.73 -39.21 -33.97
C PRO A 107 7.13 -39.20 -33.28
N LEU A 108 7.31 -40.20 -32.40
CA LEU A 108 8.42 -40.50 -31.49
C LEU A 108 9.78 -40.81 -32.16
N SER A 109 10.88 -40.72 -31.40
CA SER A 109 11.64 -41.94 -31.02
C SER A 109 12.67 -41.76 -29.88
N ASP A 110 12.96 -42.90 -29.25
CA ASP A 110 13.93 -43.28 -28.22
C ASP A 110 15.28 -42.54 -28.08
N ARG A 111 15.77 -42.48 -26.83
CA ARG A 111 16.88 -43.38 -26.41
C ARG A 111 17.04 -43.53 -24.89
N ILE A 112 17.04 -44.78 -24.45
CA ILE A 112 17.60 -45.23 -23.17
C ILE A 112 19.09 -45.52 -23.41
N ASP A 113 19.98 -45.14 -22.49
CA ASP A 113 21.12 -46.03 -22.19
C ASP A 113 21.69 -45.86 -20.77
N ARG A 114 22.26 -46.95 -20.24
CA ARG A 114 22.84 -47.07 -18.89
C ARG A 114 24.34 -47.40 -18.98
N ARG A 115 25.17 -46.74 -18.15
CA ARG A 115 26.40 -47.26 -17.49
C ARG A 115 26.89 -46.15 -16.54
N ARG A 116 27.08 -46.32 -15.23
CA ARG A 116 27.73 -47.36 -14.40
C ARG A 116 29.27 -47.30 -14.48
N GLY A 117 29.86 -46.57 -13.54
CA GLY A 117 31.29 -46.58 -13.19
C GLY A 117 31.47 -46.05 -11.77
N SER A 118 32.09 -46.82 -10.88
CA SER A 118 32.33 -46.49 -9.48
C SER A 118 33.75 -45.95 -9.25
N ALA A 119 33.93 -45.14 -8.20
CA ALA A 119 34.90 -45.34 -7.09
C ALA A 119 35.48 -44.02 -6.53
N GLY A 120 35.74 -43.99 -5.22
CA GLY A 120 36.31 -42.84 -4.48
C GLY A 120 35.26 -41.79 -4.07
N GLY A 121 34.84 -41.65 -2.82
CA GLY A 121 35.29 -42.29 -1.58
C GLY A 121 36.23 -41.41 -0.77
N PHE A 122 35.68 -40.62 0.16
CA PHE A 122 36.28 -40.28 1.45
C PHE A 122 35.18 -39.89 2.46
N SER A 123 35.36 -40.35 3.70
CA SER A 123 34.59 -40.05 4.94
C SER A 123 34.62 -38.53 5.26
N SER A 124 33.83 -37.90 6.14
CA SER A 124 33.04 -38.28 7.33
C SER A 124 32.17 -37.04 7.73
N SER A 125 31.20 -37.03 8.67
CA SER A 125 30.41 -38.05 9.40
C SER A 125 29.36 -37.35 10.29
N SER A 126 28.16 -37.93 10.48
CA SER A 126 27.16 -37.65 11.55
C SER A 126 26.51 -36.24 11.61
N LEU A 127 25.27 -36.01 12.08
CA LEU A 127 24.11 -36.84 12.46
C LEU A 127 22.85 -35.92 12.55
N LEU A 128 21.65 -36.50 12.63
CA LEU A 128 20.37 -35.88 13.08
C LEU A 128 19.70 -34.78 12.22
N SER A 129 18.82 -35.25 11.33
CA SER A 129 17.38 -34.87 11.24
C SER A 129 16.91 -33.43 11.52
N ARG A 130 16.19 -32.82 10.57
CA ARG A 130 14.73 -32.56 10.71
C ARG A 130 14.05 -32.07 9.43
N ILE A 131 12.78 -32.45 9.32
CA ILE A 131 11.81 -32.10 8.28
C ILE A 131 11.75 -30.58 8.06
N THR A 132 11.94 -30.13 6.82
CA THR A 132 11.45 -28.83 6.31
C THR A 132 10.89 -29.00 4.90
N GLY A 133 9.86 -29.84 4.77
CA GLY A 133 8.92 -29.80 3.66
C GLY A 133 8.08 -28.53 3.77
N GLY A 134 8.63 -27.39 3.36
CA GLY A 134 8.01 -26.09 3.43
C GLY A 134 8.48 -25.25 2.27
N SER A 135 7.79 -25.36 1.13
CA SER A 135 8.04 -24.55 -0.05
C SER A 135 7.87 -23.07 0.32
N THR A 136 8.99 -22.37 0.51
CA THR A 136 8.97 -20.91 0.59
C THR A 136 8.38 -20.40 -0.72
N PRO A 137 7.27 -19.64 -0.71
CA PRO A 137 6.84 -18.96 -1.92
C PRO A 137 7.91 -17.93 -2.24
N SER A 138 8.73 -18.23 -3.27
CA SER A 138 9.68 -17.29 -3.84
C SER A 138 8.89 -16.18 -4.51
N TYR A 139 8.56 -15.15 -3.74
CA TYR A 139 8.08 -13.90 -4.27
C TYR A 139 9.23 -13.28 -5.06
N GLU A 140 9.22 -13.46 -6.39
CA GLU A 140 10.07 -12.65 -7.25
C GLU A 140 9.59 -11.20 -7.13
N LEU A 141 10.27 -10.41 -6.30
CA LEU A 141 10.17 -8.96 -6.25
C LEU A 141 10.73 -8.37 -7.55
N SER A 142 10.00 -8.57 -8.64
CA SER A 142 10.24 -7.83 -9.86
C SER A 142 10.01 -6.34 -9.56
N ALA A 143 10.96 -5.49 -9.97
CA ALA A 143 10.79 -4.04 -9.92
C ALA A 143 9.54 -3.64 -10.71
N GLN A 144 8.97 -2.45 -10.46
CA GLN A 144 7.85 -1.93 -11.25
C GLN A 144 8.30 -1.66 -12.69
N THR A 145 8.25 -2.70 -13.50
CA THR A 145 8.70 -2.73 -14.89
C THR A 145 7.48 -2.87 -15.77
N SER A 146 6.96 -1.73 -16.25
CA SER A 146 5.91 -1.75 -17.26
C SER A 146 6.54 -2.00 -18.62
N THR A 147 6.29 -3.18 -19.19
CA THR A 147 6.61 -3.48 -20.58
C THR A 147 5.51 -2.98 -21.50
N PHE A 148 5.90 -2.26 -22.56
CA PHE A 148 4.98 -1.76 -23.59
C PHE A 148 5.55 -2.02 -24.99
N SER A 149 4.69 -2.42 -25.91
CA SER A 149 5.06 -2.66 -27.31
C SER A 149 5.12 -1.35 -28.09
N ILE A 150 6.33 -0.92 -28.44
CA ILE A 150 6.55 0.12 -29.44
C ILE A 150 6.55 -0.57 -30.82
N GLY A 151 5.35 -0.71 -31.40
CA GLY A 151 5.16 -1.36 -32.70
C GLY A 151 5.19 -2.91 -32.63
N LYS A 152 5.49 -3.55 -33.77
CA LYS A 152 5.37 -5.01 -33.94
C LYS A 152 6.53 -5.84 -33.38
N THR A 153 7.68 -5.21 -33.06
CA THR A 153 8.92 -5.93 -32.74
C THR A 153 9.67 -5.41 -31.50
N THR A 154 9.39 -4.19 -31.05
CA THR A 154 10.18 -3.56 -29.97
C THR A 154 9.40 -3.52 -28.67
N THR A 155 9.78 -4.34 -27.70
CA THR A 155 9.31 -4.23 -26.32
C THR A 155 10.21 -3.25 -25.56
N ALA A 156 9.66 -2.10 -25.16
CA ALA A 156 10.32 -1.20 -24.21
C ALA A 156 9.90 -1.57 -22.78
N SER A 157 10.85 -1.50 -21.85
CA SER A 157 10.64 -1.72 -20.42
C SER A 157 10.95 -0.44 -19.65
N GLU A 158 9.95 0.17 -19.04
CA GLU A 158 10.16 1.30 -18.14
C GLU A 158 10.23 0.80 -16.69
N SER A 159 11.41 0.86 -16.09
CA SER A 159 11.61 0.64 -14.65
C SER A 159 11.32 1.92 -13.90
N ARG A 160 10.26 1.94 -13.08
CA ARG A 160 9.94 3.08 -12.21
C ARG A 160 10.42 2.85 -10.78
N MET A 161 10.90 3.91 -10.15
CA MET A 161 11.18 3.92 -8.71
C MET A 161 9.89 3.56 -7.96
N PRO A 162 9.91 2.61 -7.00
CA PRO A 162 8.71 2.27 -6.24
C PRO A 162 8.28 3.46 -5.38
N ASP A 163 6.96 3.68 -5.29
CA ASP A 163 6.41 4.70 -4.39
C ASP A 163 6.38 4.18 -2.94
N PRO A 164 6.80 4.98 -1.95
CA PRO A 164 6.74 4.61 -0.54
C PRO A 164 5.28 4.43 -0.08
N PRO A 165 5.02 3.50 0.87
CA PRO A 165 3.72 3.40 1.52
C PRO A 165 3.30 4.73 2.18
N LEU A 166 2.01 5.00 2.25
CA LEU A 166 1.46 6.18 2.92
C LEU A 166 0.65 5.75 4.15
N LEU A 167 0.84 6.41 5.27
CA LEU A 167 -0.06 6.34 6.42
C LEU A 167 -1.07 7.48 6.31
N ILE A 168 -2.34 7.15 6.10
CA ILE A 168 -3.42 8.13 6.04
C ILE A 168 -4.23 8.06 7.32
N LEU A 169 -4.32 9.17 8.04
CA LEU A 169 -5.22 9.32 9.18
C LEU A 169 -6.43 10.15 8.74
N PHE A 170 -7.62 9.61 8.95
CA PHE A 170 -8.91 10.27 8.77
C PHE A 170 -9.38 10.70 10.16
N LEU A 171 -9.32 12.00 10.41
CA LEU A 171 -9.39 12.58 11.74
C LEU A 171 -10.57 13.54 11.85
N LYS A 172 -11.12 13.63 13.05
CA LYS A 172 -12.13 14.62 13.43
C LYS A 172 -11.78 15.25 14.77
N ARG A 173 -12.06 16.54 14.88
CA ARG A 173 -11.78 17.36 16.06
C ARG A 173 -12.99 18.22 16.35
N ARG A 174 -13.60 18.02 17.52
CA ARG A 174 -14.73 18.82 17.99
C ARG A 174 -14.23 20.01 18.80
N VAL A 175 -14.55 21.22 18.38
CA VAL A 175 -14.18 22.47 19.06
C VAL A 175 -15.46 23.20 19.45
N ARG A 176 -15.88 23.03 20.71
CA ARG A 176 -17.18 23.50 21.22
C ARG A 176 -18.35 22.95 20.37
N ASN A 177 -18.81 23.75 19.41
CA ASN A 177 -19.98 23.51 18.56
C ASN A 177 -19.63 23.26 17.08
N SER A 178 -18.36 23.36 16.67
CA SER A 178 -17.92 22.95 15.33
C SER A 178 -17.20 21.59 15.35
N GLU A 179 -17.30 20.86 14.25
CA GLU A 179 -16.54 19.64 13.99
C GLU A 179 -15.62 19.89 12.78
N THR A 180 -14.32 20.06 13.04
CA THR A 180 -13.32 20.09 11.97
C THR A 180 -13.06 18.66 11.54
N LEU A 181 -13.34 18.34 10.28
CA LEU A 181 -12.85 17.13 9.64
C LEU A 181 -11.45 17.41 9.09
N SER A 182 -10.53 16.46 9.22
CA SER A 182 -9.20 16.60 8.63
C SER A 182 -8.58 15.26 8.26
N PHE A 183 -7.69 15.25 7.28
CA PHE A 183 -6.86 14.08 7.02
C PHE A 183 -5.37 14.44 6.99
N LEU A 184 -4.56 13.50 7.47
CA LEU A 184 -3.11 13.63 7.55
C LEU A 184 -2.47 12.45 6.80
N CYS A 185 -1.80 12.75 5.70
CA CYS A 185 -1.04 11.81 4.89
C CYS A 185 0.44 11.88 5.29
N ILE A 186 1.03 10.81 5.81
CA ILE A 186 2.46 10.72 6.13
C ILE A 186 3.12 9.72 5.19
N THR A 187 4.28 10.10 4.66
CA THR A 187 5.10 9.21 3.80
C THR A 187 5.92 8.27 4.68
N LEU A 188 5.84 6.95 4.43
CA LEU A 188 6.56 5.93 5.18
C LEU A 188 7.82 5.50 4.42
N ASP A 189 8.89 6.29 4.56
CA ASP A 189 10.19 6.00 3.96
C ASP A 189 11.03 5.01 4.81
N LEU A 190 12.25 4.69 4.34
CA LEU A 190 13.14 3.75 5.03
C LEU A 190 13.61 4.25 6.41
N GLU A 191 13.60 5.56 6.62
CA GLU A 191 13.96 6.23 7.87
C GLU A 191 12.80 6.29 8.87
N THR A 192 11.56 6.10 8.40
CA THR A 192 10.38 6.06 9.26
C THR A 192 10.34 4.76 10.07
N GLN A 193 10.14 4.89 11.37
CA GLN A 193 10.05 3.77 12.31
C GLN A 193 8.99 3.99 13.39
N ILE A 194 8.53 2.88 13.99
CA ILE A 194 7.79 2.89 15.25
C ILE A 194 8.79 2.79 16.40
N ASP A 195 8.70 3.72 17.33
CA ASP A 195 9.40 3.69 18.60
C ASP A 195 8.46 3.16 19.70
N PRO A 196 8.66 1.92 20.19
CA PRO A 196 7.83 1.36 21.25
C PRO A 196 8.12 1.95 22.64
N GLY A 197 9.22 2.69 22.82
CA GLY A 197 9.56 3.40 24.06
C GLY A 197 9.09 4.85 24.09
N GLY A 198 8.75 5.44 22.94
CA GLY A 198 8.48 6.88 22.79
C GLY A 198 7.22 7.41 23.50
N CYS A 199 6.39 6.57 24.12
CA CYS A 199 5.15 7.03 24.77
C CYS A 199 5.43 7.96 25.96
N ASN A 200 6.56 7.78 26.67
CA ASN A 200 6.89 8.34 28.00
C ASN A 200 5.86 8.03 29.11
N CYS A 201 4.94 7.11 28.84
CA CYS A 201 3.80 6.75 29.67
C CYS A 201 4.12 5.84 30.86
N ARG A 202 5.41 5.53 31.12
CA ARG A 202 5.93 4.60 32.16
C ARG A 202 5.43 3.16 32.12
N HIS A 203 4.50 2.81 31.22
CA HIS A 203 4.06 1.44 30.99
C HIS A 203 5.15 0.64 30.25
N SER A 204 5.11 -0.69 30.38
CA SER A 204 5.98 -1.55 29.57
C SER A 204 5.66 -1.39 28.08
N SER A 205 6.66 -1.59 27.22
CA SER A 205 6.51 -1.56 25.76
C SER A 205 5.50 -2.59 25.21
N ASN A 206 5.13 -3.58 26.03
CA ASN A 206 4.14 -4.61 25.69
C ASN A 206 2.72 -4.22 26.13
N SER A 207 2.56 -3.47 27.22
CA SER A 207 1.24 -3.05 27.76
C SER A 207 0.79 -1.66 27.33
N CYS A 208 1.70 -0.83 26.79
CA CYS A 208 1.35 0.48 26.23
C CYS A 208 0.42 0.33 24.99
N PRO A 209 -0.71 1.08 24.92
CA PRO A 209 -1.55 1.15 23.71
C PRO A 209 -1.07 2.19 22.69
N THR A 210 -0.19 3.12 23.06
CA THR A 210 0.35 4.17 22.19
C THR A 210 1.46 3.65 21.26
N ALA A 211 1.33 3.82 19.95
CA ALA A 211 2.48 3.79 19.03
C ALA A 211 3.04 5.21 18.84
N VAL A 212 4.36 5.34 18.81
CA VAL A 212 5.01 6.60 18.41
C VAL A 212 5.76 6.37 17.10
N ILE A 213 5.41 7.13 16.07
CA ILE A 213 6.05 7.11 14.76
C ILE A 213 6.98 8.31 14.68
N ARG A 214 8.23 8.08 14.26
CA ARG A 214 9.25 9.12 14.06
C ARG A 214 10.30 8.65 13.04
N ARG A 215 11.18 9.55 12.61
CA ARG A 215 12.37 9.15 11.85
C ARG A 215 13.49 8.62 12.76
N LYS A 216 14.34 7.77 12.20
CA LYS A 216 15.59 7.29 12.82
C LYS A 216 16.61 8.41 13.00
N ASP A 217 16.83 9.19 11.94
CA ASP A 217 17.76 10.33 11.84
C ASP A 217 17.42 11.55 12.74
N ARG A 218 16.34 11.47 13.54
CA ARG A 218 15.77 12.56 14.35
C ARG A 218 15.21 13.74 13.53
N GLY A 219 15.10 13.59 12.21
CA GLY A 219 14.42 14.54 11.34
C GLY A 219 12.89 14.52 11.46
N TYR A 220 12.24 15.35 10.66
CA TYR A 220 10.78 15.46 10.62
C TYR A 220 10.15 14.46 9.65
N LEU A 221 9.09 13.79 10.07
CA LEU A 221 8.19 13.06 9.16
C LEU A 221 7.61 14.05 8.13
N SER A 222 7.62 13.63 6.86
CA SER A 222 6.98 14.37 5.77
C SER A 222 5.48 14.09 5.76
N GLY A 223 4.70 15.08 6.21
CA GLY A 223 3.25 15.03 6.25
C GLY A 223 2.60 16.01 5.27
N ARG A 224 1.39 15.69 4.82
CA ARG A 224 0.47 16.59 4.13
C ARG A 224 -0.88 16.55 4.85
N ARG A 225 -1.39 17.70 5.26
CA ARG A 225 -2.66 17.84 5.98
C ARG A 225 -3.69 18.57 5.12
N PHE A 226 -4.93 18.12 5.22
CA PHE A 226 -6.11 18.84 4.77
C PHE A 226 -7.08 18.97 5.95
N SER A 227 -7.77 20.09 6.07
CA SER A 227 -8.81 20.30 7.09
C SER A 227 -9.92 21.20 6.57
N THR A 228 -11.16 20.86 6.91
CA THR A 228 -12.38 21.58 6.54
C THR A 228 -13.40 21.47 7.68
N ASP A 229 -14.18 22.51 7.92
CA ASP A 229 -15.32 22.46 8.84
C ASP A 229 -16.63 22.09 8.10
N ASP A 230 -16.59 21.92 6.77
CA ASP A 230 -17.69 21.45 5.91
C ASP A 230 -17.35 20.13 5.22
N ILE A 231 -18.29 19.17 5.29
CA ILE A 231 -18.23 17.87 4.60
C ILE A 231 -18.24 18.03 3.08
N ASN A 232 -18.88 19.06 2.51
CA ASN A 232 -18.86 19.28 1.06
C ASN A 232 -17.49 19.76 0.56
N GLY A 233 -16.70 20.37 1.45
CA GLY A 233 -15.29 20.67 1.19
C GLY A 233 -14.38 19.44 1.19
N TRP A 234 -14.87 18.27 1.62
CA TRP A 234 -14.06 17.07 1.81
C TRP A 234 -13.67 16.37 0.50
N ASN A 235 -12.46 16.63 0.02
CA ASN A 235 -11.96 16.06 -1.23
C ASN A 235 -10.73 15.18 -1.01
N LEU A 236 -10.88 13.85 -1.09
CA LEU A 236 -9.75 12.91 -1.03
C LEU A 236 -8.94 12.86 -2.33
N ALA A 237 -9.51 13.27 -3.48
CA ALA A 237 -8.83 13.23 -4.77
C ALA A 237 -7.63 14.18 -4.84
N ILE A 238 -7.54 15.18 -3.96
CA ILE A 238 -6.36 16.06 -3.86
C ILE A 238 -5.07 15.32 -3.45
N MET A 239 -5.19 14.11 -2.87
CA MET A 239 -4.06 13.21 -2.60
C MET A 239 -3.70 12.29 -3.77
N GLY A 240 -4.62 12.09 -4.72
CA GLY A 240 -4.45 11.16 -5.84
C GLY A 240 -3.51 11.69 -6.93
N ALA A 241 -3.08 10.80 -7.82
CA ALA A 241 -2.19 11.14 -8.94
C ALA A 241 -2.78 12.19 -9.91
N TYR A 242 -4.10 12.40 -9.89
CA TYR A 242 -4.84 13.31 -10.77
C TYR A 242 -5.13 14.69 -10.13
N SER A 243 -4.50 15.01 -8.99
CA SER A 243 -4.66 16.30 -8.31
C SER A 243 -4.23 17.46 -9.21
N ARG A 244 -5.18 18.29 -9.64
CA ARG A 244 -4.92 19.45 -10.51
C ARG A 244 -4.32 20.59 -9.69
N SER A 245 -3.19 21.12 -10.14
CA SER A 245 -2.52 22.28 -9.53
C SER A 245 -3.45 23.51 -9.55
N GLY A 246 -3.95 23.91 -8.37
CA GLY A 246 -4.78 25.10 -8.19
C GLY A 246 -5.97 24.93 -7.23
N GLN A 247 -6.40 23.69 -6.95
CA GLN A 247 -7.63 23.42 -6.19
C GLN A 247 -7.30 22.87 -4.80
N GLN A 248 -7.52 23.67 -3.75
CA GLN A 248 -7.27 23.39 -2.32
C GLN A 248 -5.83 22.96 -1.97
N SER A 249 -5.04 23.85 -1.38
CA SER A 249 -3.67 23.52 -0.99
C SER A 249 -3.61 22.57 0.21
N LEU A 250 -3.14 21.34 -0.03
CA LEU A 250 -2.60 20.48 1.03
C LEU A 250 -1.51 21.25 1.80
N GLU A 251 -1.67 21.39 3.11
CA GLU A 251 -0.65 21.96 3.97
C GLU A 251 0.50 20.97 4.13
N SER A 252 1.71 21.37 3.76
CA SER A 252 2.91 20.58 4.03
C SER A 252 3.29 20.72 5.51
N CYS A 253 3.27 19.60 6.24
CA CYS A 253 3.51 19.56 7.68
C CYS A 253 4.85 18.87 7.97
N LYS A 254 5.69 19.51 8.79
CA LYS A 254 6.87 18.87 9.40
C LYS A 254 6.49 18.36 10.79
N LEU A 255 6.45 17.04 10.99
CA LEU A 255 6.08 16.44 12.27
C LEU A 255 7.31 15.78 12.93
N PRO A 256 7.77 16.19 14.13
CA PRO A 256 8.91 15.55 14.79
C PRO A 256 8.57 14.13 15.27
N ASN A 257 7.30 13.89 15.58
CA ASN A 257 6.72 12.57 15.81
C ASN A 257 5.19 12.65 15.62
N LEU A 258 4.58 11.48 15.42
CA LEU A 258 3.14 11.25 15.50
C LEU A 258 2.92 10.18 16.57
N LYS A 259 2.07 10.46 17.56
CA LYS A 259 1.56 9.46 18.50
C LYS A 259 0.18 9.00 18.07
N ILE A 260 -0.07 7.70 18.17
CA ILE A 260 -1.35 7.07 17.87
C ILE A 260 -1.72 6.19 19.06
N ASP A 261 -2.76 6.55 19.79
CA ASP A 261 -3.35 5.73 20.83
C ASP A 261 -4.37 4.78 20.20
N PHE A 262 -4.18 3.49 20.44
CA PHE A 262 -5.07 2.42 19.99
C PHE A 262 -6.02 2.00 21.13
N PRO A 263 -7.18 1.41 20.80
CA PRO A 263 -8.07 0.79 21.80
C PRO A 263 -7.39 -0.25 22.70
N SER A 264 -6.33 -0.92 22.22
CA SER A 264 -5.53 -1.83 23.04
C SER A 264 -4.07 -1.94 22.58
N ALA A 265 -3.20 -2.42 23.48
CA ALA A 265 -1.82 -2.75 23.17
C ALA A 265 -1.69 -3.90 22.15
N GLU A 266 -2.70 -4.79 22.05
CA GLU A 266 -2.74 -5.84 21.03
C GLU A 266 -2.98 -5.25 19.63
N GLU A 267 -3.91 -4.29 19.50
CA GLU A 267 -4.16 -3.61 18.24
C GLU A 267 -2.96 -2.77 17.79
N ARG A 268 -2.32 -2.05 18.72
CA ARG A 268 -1.03 -1.38 18.48
C ARG A 268 0.03 -2.37 17.97
N SER A 269 0.13 -3.56 18.57
CA SER A 269 1.08 -4.60 18.14
C SER A 269 0.76 -5.15 16.75
N LYS A 270 -0.52 -5.38 16.42
CA LYS A 270 -0.98 -5.76 15.07
C LYS A 270 -0.62 -4.69 14.04
N PHE A 271 -0.92 -3.42 14.33
CA PHE A 271 -0.52 -2.28 13.50
C PHE A 271 1.00 -2.22 13.30
N ALA A 272 1.79 -2.36 14.36
CA ALA A 272 3.25 -2.28 14.28
C ALA A 272 3.86 -3.39 13.41
N LYS A 273 3.39 -4.63 13.56
CA LYS A 273 3.80 -5.77 12.71
C LYS A 273 3.44 -5.53 11.24
N LYS A 274 2.26 -4.95 10.98
CA LYS A 274 1.78 -4.65 9.63
C LYS A 274 2.55 -3.50 8.97
N LEU A 275 2.84 -2.42 9.70
CA LEU A 275 3.68 -1.32 9.22
C LEU A 275 5.09 -1.82 8.88
N LEU A 276 5.69 -2.64 9.74
CA LEU A 276 6.99 -3.26 9.50
C LEU A 276 6.99 -4.15 8.25
N LYS A 277 5.93 -4.96 8.04
CA LYS A 277 5.78 -5.79 6.85
C LYS A 277 5.77 -4.96 5.55
N GLU A 278 4.99 -3.88 5.48
CA GLU A 278 4.96 -3.05 4.27
C GLU A 278 6.25 -2.22 4.10
N ARG A 279 6.94 -1.83 5.19
CA ARG A 279 8.29 -1.22 5.12
C ARG A 279 9.31 -2.19 4.50
N VAL A 280 9.38 -3.43 4.98
CA VAL A 280 10.29 -4.47 4.43
C VAL A 280 9.97 -4.78 2.96
N ARG A 281 8.68 -4.80 2.60
CA ARG A 281 8.26 -4.95 1.20
C ARG A 281 8.76 -3.80 0.33
N TYR A 282 8.62 -2.55 0.78
CA TYR A 282 9.11 -1.38 0.07
C TYR A 282 10.65 -1.36 -0.06
N GLU A 283 11.36 -1.71 1.01
CA GLU A 283 12.82 -1.86 1.04
C GLU A 283 13.30 -2.87 -0.03
N GLY A 284 12.68 -4.06 -0.10
CA GLY A 284 12.97 -5.05 -1.14
C GLY A 284 12.60 -4.62 -2.57
N GLN A 285 11.55 -3.82 -2.75
CA GLN A 285 11.21 -3.23 -4.07
C GLN A 285 12.25 -2.19 -4.50
N LEU A 286 12.76 -1.38 -3.56
CA LEU A 286 13.76 -0.37 -3.84
C LEU A 286 15.11 -1.00 -4.18
N ASP A 287 15.52 -2.05 -3.46
CA ASP A 287 16.74 -2.80 -3.75
C ASP A 287 16.69 -3.47 -5.14
N ALA A 288 15.55 -4.04 -5.52
CA ALA A 288 15.35 -4.59 -6.87
C ALA A 288 15.49 -3.51 -7.95
N TYR A 289 14.80 -2.37 -7.78
CA TYR A 289 14.92 -1.22 -8.67
C TYR A 289 16.37 -0.71 -8.80
N MET A 290 17.06 -0.50 -7.68
CA MET A 290 18.46 -0.04 -7.68
C MET A 290 19.41 -1.05 -8.33
N LYS A 291 19.16 -2.35 -8.18
CA LYS A 291 19.92 -3.41 -8.85
C LYS A 291 19.73 -3.35 -10.37
N ASP A 292 18.51 -3.10 -10.84
CA ASP A 292 18.21 -3.05 -12.28
C ASP A 292 18.75 -1.77 -12.94
N ILE A 293 18.63 -0.61 -12.30
CA ILE A 293 19.27 0.63 -12.78
C ILE A 293 20.79 0.47 -12.93
N ARG A 294 21.46 -0.19 -11.97
CA ARG A 294 22.91 -0.46 -12.04
C ARG A 294 23.31 -1.33 -13.25
N LYS A 295 22.49 -2.33 -13.62
CA LYS A 295 22.71 -3.17 -14.81
C LYS A 295 22.53 -2.39 -16.12
N LEU A 296 21.64 -1.40 -16.12
CA LEU A 296 21.39 -0.55 -17.29
C LEU A 296 22.53 0.47 -17.47
N SER A 297 23.09 1.00 -16.38
CA SER A 297 24.25 1.91 -16.42
C SER A 297 25.59 1.25 -16.74
N SER A 298 25.66 -0.09 -16.80
CA SER A 298 26.89 -0.82 -17.13
C SER A 298 26.90 -1.39 -18.56
N ARG A 299 26.10 -0.81 -19.45
CA ARG A 299 26.03 -1.11 -20.89
C ARG A 299 26.40 0.13 -21.70
#